data_AF-A0A0M8Y741-F1
#
_entry.id   AF-A0A0M8Y741-F1
#
_cell.length_a   1.000
_cell.length_b   1.000
_cell.length_c   1.000
_cell.angle_alpha   90.00
_cell.angle_beta   90.00
_cell.angle_gamma   90.00
#
_symmetry.space_group_name_H-M   'P 1'
#
loop_
_entity.id
_entity.type
_entity.pdbx_description
1 polymer ?
#
loop_
_entity_poly.entity_id
_entity_poly.type
_entity_poly.pdbx_seq_one_letter_code
_entity_poly.pdbx_strand_id
1 'polypeptide(L)'
;TGADVLAPTKPAWTDTNGRVYTSDADIGPDGNRQPRIPPNGEWQTHRPDGTTTKASDDGFVPGTKDTDKQGLDPTDARDRGKKDSPEAQRRKAIRDAQLVKANTDEDWLRKYYRESDGHRHDRHAVDENDNPVPKIRWKDGQWEAVEDLPEPLPPQFDVPNIDEVRHGPANRPSTDGWREDSLEQVDSAIENRRQAIADRQNALATHGDPSPELSTAHGQQGKAAEAMGEQVGDHATREKIHDQFSRDPHDPDAPPNPHIDMRTRQGDPPYDDREVIEIVDTRSGEVVGTAVPRHVDSPGSGRFDRVWEIHDRRPGVPTPTYEVVEAKAPGGKYSKRDLPDGSSVSQCRRDYFDDVVRALKDSNDPADIKLGLDLEHAVDQKRVNYVEVRARVVQDSSGHTYGGYDRKPVKMY
;
A
#
# COMPACT_ATOMS: atom_id res chain seq x y z
N THR A 1 -40.36 -10.49 -13.90
CA THR A 1 -40.77 -9.10 -14.13
C THR A 1 -39.63 -8.21 -13.71
N GLY A 2 -39.08 -7.42 -14.62
CA GLY A 2 -38.16 -6.36 -14.21
C GLY A 2 -38.96 -5.08 -13.93
N ALA A 3 -38.43 -4.23 -13.07
CA ALA A 3 -38.92 -2.87 -12.88
C ALA A 3 -37.91 -1.90 -13.50
N ASP A 4 -38.38 -0.73 -13.92
CA ASP A 4 -37.50 0.35 -14.33
C ASP A 4 -36.68 0.82 -13.12
N VAL A 5 -35.37 1.01 -13.32
CA VAL A 5 -34.43 1.42 -12.27
C VAL A 5 -33.85 2.77 -12.62
N LEU A 6 -33.98 3.73 -11.70
CA LEU A 6 -33.32 5.01 -11.82
C LEU A 6 -31.91 4.93 -11.19
N ALA A 7 -30.88 5.23 -11.97
CA ALA A 7 -29.49 5.17 -11.52
C ALA A 7 -28.72 6.45 -11.92
N PRO A 8 -27.77 6.90 -11.08
CA PRO A 8 -26.90 8.00 -11.42
C PRO A 8 -25.74 7.53 -12.32
N THR A 9 -25.20 8.43 -13.15
CA THR A 9 -24.00 8.15 -13.97
C THR A 9 -22.68 8.37 -13.23
N LYS A 10 -22.75 8.99 -12.04
CA LYS A 10 -21.63 9.28 -11.13
C LYS A 10 -22.01 8.88 -9.70
N PRO A 11 -21.10 8.94 -8.71
CA PRO A 11 -21.45 8.71 -7.31
C PRO A 11 -22.68 9.54 -6.90
N ALA A 12 -23.60 8.92 -6.17
CA ALA A 12 -24.75 9.60 -5.61
C ALA A 12 -24.41 10.10 -4.22
N TRP A 13 -24.80 11.33 -3.94
CA TRP A 13 -24.56 12.02 -2.69
C TRP A 13 -25.90 12.30 -2.01
N THR A 14 -25.90 12.31 -0.68
CA THR A 14 -27.03 12.80 0.12
C THR A 14 -26.51 13.76 1.17
N ASP A 15 -27.09 14.95 1.24
CA ASP A 15 -26.73 15.96 2.22
C ASP A 15 -27.62 15.95 3.47
N THR A 16 -27.36 16.87 4.40
CA THR A 16 -28.11 16.93 5.67
C THR A 16 -29.57 17.34 5.51
N ASN A 17 -29.92 17.96 4.39
CA ASN A 17 -31.31 18.31 4.04
C ASN A 17 -32.03 17.16 3.32
N GLY A 18 -31.37 16.01 3.15
CA GLY A 18 -31.93 14.84 2.46
C GLY A 18 -31.98 15.00 0.93
N ARG A 19 -31.30 16.01 0.37
CA ARG A 19 -31.24 16.22 -1.07
C ARG A 19 -30.34 15.17 -1.69
N VAL A 20 -30.80 14.55 -2.78
CA VAL A 20 -30.05 13.52 -3.50
C VAL A 20 -29.61 14.07 -4.85
N TYR A 21 -28.32 14.03 -5.09
CA TYR A 21 -27.71 14.49 -6.33
C TYR A 21 -26.52 13.62 -6.71
N THR A 22 -26.02 13.76 -7.92
CA THR A 22 -24.90 12.98 -8.45
C THR A 22 -23.84 13.90 -9.01
N SER A 23 -22.60 13.64 -8.64
CA SER A 23 -21.46 14.47 -9.01
C SER A 23 -20.17 13.68 -8.91
N ASP A 24 -19.13 14.17 -9.59
CA ASP A 24 -17.76 13.72 -9.37
C ASP A 24 -17.36 13.91 -7.90
N ALA A 25 -16.40 13.11 -7.46
CA ALA A 25 -15.78 13.29 -6.16
C ALA A 25 -14.50 14.09 -6.31
N ASP A 26 -14.37 15.14 -5.52
CA ASP A 26 -13.09 15.78 -5.24
C ASP A 26 -12.52 15.18 -3.94
N ILE A 27 -11.20 14.98 -3.88
CA ILE A 27 -10.51 14.51 -2.67
C ILE A 27 -9.99 15.75 -1.93
N GLY A 28 -10.52 15.97 -0.74
CA GLY A 28 -10.10 17.05 0.13
C GLY A 28 -8.67 16.86 0.66
N PRO A 29 -8.05 17.91 1.24
CA PRO A 29 -6.73 17.81 1.89
C PRO A 29 -6.68 16.80 3.05
N ASP A 30 -7.82 16.46 3.62
CA ASP A 30 -8.03 15.46 4.67
C ASP A 30 -8.17 14.02 4.12
N GLY A 31 -8.08 13.85 2.81
CA GLY A 31 -8.28 12.55 2.13
C GLY A 31 -9.75 12.14 1.99
N ASN A 32 -10.69 12.95 2.50
CA ASN A 32 -12.11 12.65 2.39
C ASN A 32 -12.65 13.03 1.01
N ARG A 33 -13.60 12.22 0.52
CA ARG A 33 -14.31 12.50 -0.73
C ARG A 33 -15.44 13.49 -0.46
N GLN A 34 -15.50 14.54 -1.26
CA GLN A 34 -16.59 15.53 -1.26
C GLN A 34 -17.20 15.59 -2.67
N PRO A 35 -18.51 15.88 -2.82
CA PRO A 35 -19.07 16.09 -4.13
C PRO A 35 -18.54 17.38 -4.74
N ARG A 36 -18.30 17.36 -6.04
CA ARG A 36 -18.10 18.58 -6.81
C ARG A 36 -19.41 19.37 -6.88
N ILE A 37 -19.37 20.66 -6.54
CA ILE A 37 -20.52 21.58 -6.63
C ILE A 37 -20.20 22.68 -7.66
N PRO A 38 -21.09 22.96 -8.65
CA PRO A 38 -22.40 22.36 -8.85
C PRO A 38 -22.34 20.88 -9.28
N PRO A 39 -23.38 20.08 -8.96
CA PRO A 39 -23.47 18.68 -9.38
C PRO A 39 -23.34 18.54 -10.90
N ASN A 40 -22.58 17.55 -11.34
CA ASN A 40 -22.25 17.37 -12.76
C ASN A 40 -22.45 15.94 -13.27
N GLY A 41 -23.23 15.12 -12.55
CA GLY A 41 -23.68 13.82 -13.03
C GLY A 41 -25.03 13.90 -13.72
N GLU A 42 -25.47 12.77 -14.26
CA GLU A 42 -26.77 12.62 -14.90
C GLU A 42 -27.54 11.48 -14.22
N TRP A 43 -28.86 11.48 -14.37
CA TRP A 43 -29.71 10.36 -13.97
C TRP A 43 -30.24 9.66 -15.21
N GLN A 44 -30.26 8.34 -15.17
CA GLN A 44 -30.73 7.48 -16.25
C GLN A 44 -31.73 6.45 -15.72
N THR A 45 -32.77 6.17 -16.52
CA THR A 45 -33.71 5.08 -16.27
C THR A 45 -33.31 3.88 -17.12
N HIS A 46 -32.96 2.78 -16.45
CA HIS A 46 -32.67 1.49 -17.06
C HIS A 46 -33.94 0.63 -17.05
N ARG A 47 -34.30 0.10 -18.21
CA ARG A 47 -35.49 -0.74 -18.38
C ARG A 47 -35.13 -2.22 -18.38
N PRO A 48 -36.09 -3.11 -18.04
CA PRO A 48 -35.89 -4.56 -18.10
C PRO A 48 -35.51 -5.09 -19.49
N ASP A 49 -35.81 -4.37 -20.55
CA ASP A 49 -35.46 -4.72 -21.94
C ASP A 49 -34.02 -4.36 -22.32
N GLY A 50 -33.24 -3.84 -21.36
CA GLY A 50 -31.84 -3.43 -21.56
C GLY A 50 -31.67 -2.02 -22.12
N THR A 51 -32.76 -1.31 -22.41
CA THR A 51 -32.68 0.09 -22.87
C THR A 51 -32.43 1.05 -21.71
N THR A 52 -31.74 2.15 -22.01
CA THR A 52 -31.44 3.21 -21.05
C THR A 52 -31.91 4.54 -21.62
N THR A 53 -32.63 5.33 -20.84
CA THR A 53 -33.03 6.69 -21.23
C THR A 53 -32.60 7.71 -20.19
N LYS A 54 -32.10 8.85 -20.65
CA LYS A 54 -31.75 9.99 -19.79
C LYS A 54 -33.00 10.53 -19.07
N ALA A 55 -32.87 10.80 -17.78
CA ALA A 55 -33.94 11.26 -16.90
C ALA A 55 -33.70 12.68 -16.35
N SER A 56 -32.44 13.06 -16.06
CA SER A 56 -32.02 14.45 -15.76
C SER A 56 -30.54 14.66 -16.08
N ASP A 57 -30.12 15.89 -16.37
CA ASP A 57 -28.72 16.33 -16.50
C ASP A 57 -28.26 17.40 -15.52
N ASP A 58 -29.13 17.92 -14.67
CA ASP A 58 -28.75 18.94 -13.70
C ASP A 58 -28.05 18.35 -12.45
N GLY A 59 -27.75 17.05 -12.47
CA GLY A 59 -27.19 16.30 -11.35
C GLY A 59 -28.18 16.00 -10.23
N PHE A 60 -29.41 16.51 -10.25
CA PHE A 60 -30.42 16.21 -9.24
C PHE A 60 -31.33 15.07 -9.69
N VAL A 61 -31.83 14.32 -8.70
CA VAL A 61 -32.81 13.27 -8.97
C VAL A 61 -34.07 13.90 -9.63
N PRO A 62 -34.68 13.28 -10.66
CA PRO A 62 -35.86 13.83 -11.31
C PRO A 62 -36.97 14.16 -10.29
N GLY A 63 -37.50 15.37 -10.38
CA GLY A 63 -38.54 15.88 -9.46
C GLY A 63 -38.02 16.71 -8.29
N THR A 64 -36.70 16.90 -8.12
CA THR A 64 -36.15 17.87 -7.17
C THR A 64 -36.63 19.29 -7.48
N LYS A 65 -37.16 20.00 -6.47
CA LYS A 65 -37.62 21.39 -6.62
C LYS A 65 -36.44 22.32 -6.85
N ASP A 66 -36.61 23.37 -7.64
CA ASP A 66 -35.52 24.31 -7.94
C ASP A 66 -34.97 25.02 -6.70
N THR A 67 -35.78 25.20 -5.65
CA THR A 67 -35.33 25.72 -4.35
C THR A 67 -34.34 24.80 -3.66
N ASP A 68 -34.47 23.49 -3.88
CA ASP A 68 -33.61 22.47 -3.27
C ASP A 68 -32.31 22.30 -4.09
N LYS A 69 -32.26 22.83 -5.31
CA LYS A 69 -31.06 22.78 -6.17
C LYS A 69 -29.98 23.81 -5.82
N GLN A 70 -30.26 24.70 -4.86
CA GLN A 70 -29.39 25.80 -4.47
C GLN A 70 -28.83 25.61 -3.07
N GLY A 71 -27.69 26.23 -2.76
CA GLY A 71 -27.08 26.17 -1.43
C GLY A 71 -26.66 24.75 -1.02
N LEU A 72 -26.01 24.04 -1.94
CA LEU A 72 -25.33 22.78 -1.60
C LEU A 72 -24.03 23.09 -0.89
N ASP A 73 -23.78 22.39 0.21
CA ASP A 73 -22.51 22.41 0.92
C ASP A 73 -21.78 21.09 0.62
N PRO A 74 -20.58 21.09 0.02
CA PRO A 74 -19.87 19.83 -0.23
C PRO A 74 -19.47 19.11 1.07
N THR A 75 -19.39 19.81 2.20
CA THR A 75 -18.91 19.24 3.47
C THR A 75 -19.97 18.47 4.25
N ASP A 76 -21.25 18.67 3.93
CA ASP A 76 -22.37 18.03 4.62
C ASP A 76 -22.93 16.81 3.86
N ALA A 77 -22.35 16.51 2.70
CA ALA A 77 -22.80 15.47 1.78
C ALA A 77 -22.06 14.14 2.00
N ARG A 78 -22.80 13.04 1.86
CA ARG A 78 -22.28 11.68 2.00
C ARG A 78 -22.48 10.85 0.73
N ASP A 79 -21.43 10.19 0.28
CA ASP A 79 -21.48 9.26 -0.86
C ASP A 79 -22.28 8.00 -0.49
N ARG A 80 -23.34 7.70 -1.24
CA ARG A 80 -24.18 6.51 -1.06
C ARG A 80 -23.60 5.24 -1.66
N GLY A 81 -22.62 5.36 -2.56
CA GLY A 81 -21.99 4.23 -3.24
C GLY A 81 -20.92 3.54 -2.39
N LYS A 82 -20.36 4.22 -1.39
CA LYS A 82 -19.39 3.61 -0.48
C LYS A 82 -20.14 2.85 0.61
N LYS A 83 -20.21 1.53 0.48
CA LYS A 83 -20.46 0.70 1.66
C LYS A 83 -19.29 0.93 2.60
N ASP A 84 -19.55 1.39 3.82
CA ASP A 84 -18.54 1.33 4.87
C ASP A 84 -18.00 -0.10 4.88
N SER A 85 -16.68 -0.26 4.81
CA SER A 85 -16.09 -1.60 4.90
C SER A 85 -16.55 -2.23 6.22
N PRO A 86 -16.71 -3.58 6.29
CA PRO A 86 -17.04 -4.24 7.56
C PRO A 86 -16.13 -3.81 8.71
N GLU A 87 -14.87 -3.50 8.39
CA GLU A 87 -13.90 -2.96 9.33
C GLU A 87 -14.22 -1.54 9.79
N ALA A 88 -14.58 -0.62 8.89
CA ALA A 88 -15.00 0.74 9.26
C ALA A 88 -16.24 0.72 10.15
N GLN A 89 -17.20 -0.17 9.86
CA GLN A 89 -18.39 -0.37 10.69
C GLN A 89 -18.02 -0.90 12.08
N ARG A 90 -17.09 -1.86 12.16
CA ARG A 90 -16.56 -2.39 13.42
C ARG A 90 -15.86 -1.30 14.25
N ARG A 91 -14.99 -0.49 13.64
CA ARG A 91 -14.29 0.62 14.30
C ARG A 91 -15.26 1.65 14.86
N LYS A 92 -16.29 2.00 14.08
CA LYS A 92 -17.35 2.90 14.51
C LYS A 92 -18.10 2.33 15.72
N ALA A 93 -18.49 1.05 15.69
CA ALA A 93 -19.19 0.41 16.80
C ALA A 93 -18.34 0.37 18.09
N ILE A 94 -17.04 0.08 17.98
CA ILE A 94 -16.10 0.11 19.11
C ILE A 94 -16.02 1.52 19.71
N ARG A 95 -15.80 2.53 18.86
CA ARG A 95 -15.73 3.93 19.27
C ARG A 95 -17.01 4.38 19.98
N ASP A 96 -18.16 4.07 19.41
CA ASP A 96 -19.45 4.46 19.97
C ASP A 96 -19.67 3.79 21.35
N ALA A 97 -19.25 2.53 21.52
CA ALA A 97 -19.29 1.84 22.82
C ALA A 97 -18.34 2.46 23.86
N GLN A 98 -17.13 2.84 23.46
CA GLN A 98 -16.17 3.53 24.33
C GLN A 98 -16.67 4.93 24.72
N LEU A 99 -17.38 5.63 23.83
CA LEU A 99 -17.95 6.94 24.13
C LEU A 99 -19.10 6.84 25.14
N VAL A 100 -19.91 5.78 25.07
CA VAL A 100 -20.91 5.50 26.12
C VAL A 100 -20.21 5.34 27.47
N LYS A 101 -19.14 4.53 27.54
CA LYS A 101 -18.37 4.36 28.79
C LYS A 101 -17.80 5.67 29.31
N ALA A 102 -17.17 6.48 28.44
CA ALA A 102 -16.65 7.79 28.80
C ALA A 102 -17.70 8.71 29.46
N ASN A 103 -18.97 8.56 29.09
CA ASN A 103 -20.08 9.36 29.61
C ASN A 103 -20.77 8.76 30.84
N THR A 104 -20.65 7.45 31.06
CA THR A 104 -21.40 6.75 32.13
C THR A 104 -20.52 6.19 33.24
N ASP A 105 -19.22 6.09 33.03
CA ASP A 105 -18.25 5.49 33.94
C ASP A 105 -17.09 6.48 34.21
N GLU A 106 -17.15 7.17 35.35
CA GLU A 106 -16.17 8.19 35.74
C GLU A 106 -14.77 7.58 35.95
N ASP A 107 -14.69 6.35 36.45
CA ASP A 107 -13.41 5.67 36.68
C ASP A 107 -12.75 5.28 35.35
N TRP A 108 -13.54 4.79 34.38
CA TRP A 108 -13.06 4.52 33.02
C TRP A 108 -12.56 5.80 32.35
N LEU A 109 -13.33 6.90 32.46
CA LEU A 109 -12.93 8.19 31.93
C LEU A 109 -11.62 8.67 32.56
N ARG A 110 -11.51 8.67 33.90
CA ARG A 110 -10.31 9.11 34.64
C ARG A 110 -9.09 8.24 34.32
N LYS A 111 -9.29 6.94 34.07
CA LYS A 111 -8.22 6.00 33.71
C LYS A 111 -7.56 6.35 32.38
N TYR A 112 -8.33 6.75 31.37
CA TYR A 112 -7.80 6.95 30.02
C TYR A 112 -7.65 8.42 29.62
N TYR A 113 -8.38 9.33 30.27
CA TYR A 113 -8.46 10.75 29.90
C TYR A 113 -8.28 11.68 31.09
N ARG A 114 -7.81 12.89 30.77
CA ARG A 114 -7.84 14.05 31.65
C ARG A 114 -9.23 14.66 31.59
N GLU A 115 -9.93 14.65 32.72
CA GLU A 115 -11.30 15.16 32.84
C GLU A 115 -11.45 16.63 32.41
N SER A 116 -10.38 17.43 32.54
CA SER A 116 -10.42 18.86 32.25
C SER A 116 -10.57 19.20 30.76
N ASP A 117 -10.06 18.36 29.87
CA ASP A 117 -9.91 18.69 28.44
C ASP A 117 -10.17 17.52 27.48
N GLY A 118 -10.40 16.31 27.99
CA GLY A 118 -10.61 15.12 27.18
C GLY A 118 -9.34 14.62 26.48
N HIS A 119 -8.17 15.15 26.85
CA HIS A 119 -6.91 14.62 26.36
C HIS A 119 -6.61 13.27 27.00
N ARG A 120 -6.18 12.32 26.19
CA ARG A 120 -5.73 11.01 26.67
C ARG A 120 -4.49 11.16 27.56
N HIS A 121 -4.37 10.35 28.60
CA HIS A 121 -3.12 10.29 29.38
C HIS A 121 -1.97 9.73 28.54
N ASP A 122 -2.28 8.78 27.66
CA ASP A 122 -1.36 8.21 26.67
C ASP A 122 -2.03 8.22 25.28
N ARG A 123 -1.29 8.69 24.25
CA ARG A 123 -1.73 8.66 22.85
C ARG A 123 -1.90 7.24 22.32
N HIS A 124 -1.28 6.26 22.97
CA HIS A 124 -1.32 4.83 22.67
C HIS A 124 -2.14 4.02 23.70
N ALA A 125 -3.00 4.66 24.48
CA ALA A 125 -3.89 3.94 25.38
C ALA A 125 -4.87 3.03 24.60
N VAL A 126 -4.98 1.78 25.02
CA VAL A 126 -6.03 0.83 24.62
C VAL A 126 -7.00 0.59 25.78
N ASP A 127 -8.25 0.25 25.45
CA ASP A 127 -9.21 -0.23 26.44
C ASP A 127 -8.95 -1.69 26.85
N GLU A 128 -9.78 -2.23 27.73
CA GLU A 128 -9.69 -3.61 28.22
C GLU A 128 -9.87 -4.71 27.16
N ASN A 129 -10.19 -4.36 25.91
CA ASN A 129 -10.30 -5.28 24.78
C ASN A 129 -9.24 -4.98 23.70
N ASP A 130 -8.15 -4.31 24.09
CA ASP A 130 -7.04 -3.89 23.21
C ASP A 130 -7.46 -2.97 22.06
N ASN A 131 -8.56 -2.24 22.20
CA ASN A 131 -8.97 -1.26 21.20
C ASN A 131 -8.42 0.12 21.54
N PRO A 132 -7.83 0.86 20.58
CA PRO A 132 -7.36 2.21 20.81
C PRO A 132 -8.49 3.11 21.31
N VAL A 133 -8.25 3.84 22.40
CA VAL A 133 -9.26 4.78 22.92
C VAL A 133 -9.31 6.05 22.04
N PRO A 134 -10.50 6.53 21.64
CA PRO A 134 -10.65 7.62 20.69
C PRO A 134 -10.19 8.96 21.29
N LYS A 135 -10.03 9.98 20.45
CA LYS A 135 -9.95 11.35 20.97
C LYS A 135 -11.37 11.82 21.30
N ILE A 136 -11.56 12.39 22.48
CA ILE A 136 -12.86 12.94 22.91
C ILE A 136 -12.75 14.43 23.22
N ARG A 137 -13.89 15.13 23.23
CA ARG A 137 -14.03 16.52 23.67
C ARG A 137 -15.33 16.69 24.44
N TRP A 138 -15.36 17.59 25.41
CA TRP A 138 -16.59 17.91 26.14
C TRP A 138 -17.44 18.89 25.33
N LYS A 139 -18.70 18.53 25.07
CA LYS A 139 -19.66 19.38 24.36
C LYS A 139 -21.07 19.09 24.85
N ASP A 140 -21.83 20.15 25.13
CA ASP A 140 -23.25 20.06 25.50
C ASP A 140 -23.55 19.12 26.68
N GLY A 141 -22.63 19.05 27.65
CA GLY A 141 -22.78 18.26 28.87
C GLY A 141 -22.44 16.77 28.73
N GLN A 142 -21.80 16.38 27.62
CA GLN A 142 -21.33 15.02 27.37
C GLN A 142 -19.99 15.02 26.63
N TRP A 143 -19.25 13.93 26.73
CA TRP A 143 -18.10 13.65 25.89
C TRP A 143 -18.55 13.22 24.50
N GLU A 144 -18.00 13.84 23.46
CA GLU A 144 -18.16 13.47 22.06
C GLU A 144 -16.82 13.01 21.48
N ALA A 145 -16.84 12.02 20.58
CA ALA A 145 -15.66 11.66 19.81
C ALA A 145 -15.29 12.77 18.82
N VAL A 146 -14.01 13.07 18.70
CA VAL A 146 -13.47 13.89 17.61
C VAL A 146 -13.31 12.95 16.40
N GLU A 147 -13.80 13.33 15.21
CA GLU A 147 -13.88 12.43 14.05
C GLU A 147 -12.54 11.89 13.55
N ASP A 148 -11.41 12.45 14.01
CA ASP A 148 -10.08 11.89 13.83
C ASP A 148 -9.86 10.68 14.76
N LEU A 149 -10.27 9.49 14.32
CA LEU A 149 -9.75 8.26 14.95
C LEU A 149 -8.24 8.22 14.71
N PRO A 150 -7.40 8.09 15.75
CA PRO A 150 -5.99 7.76 15.53
C PRO A 150 -5.91 6.42 14.79
N GLU A 151 -4.89 6.26 13.97
CA GLU A 151 -4.56 4.97 13.34
C GLU A 151 -4.51 3.86 14.41
N PRO A 152 -4.93 2.62 14.06
CA PRO A 152 -4.94 1.52 14.99
C PRO A 152 -3.54 1.35 15.61
N LEU A 153 -3.52 1.08 16.91
CA LEU A 153 -2.26 0.81 17.58
C LEU A 153 -1.73 -0.53 17.08
N PRO A 154 -0.41 -0.63 16.77
CA PRO A 154 0.18 -1.94 16.58
C PRO A 154 -0.03 -2.75 17.87
N PRO A 155 -0.42 -4.03 17.77
CA PRO A 155 -0.76 -4.83 18.95
C PRO A 155 0.40 -4.88 19.94
N GLN A 156 0.16 -4.46 21.19
CA GLN A 156 1.12 -4.56 22.27
C GLN A 156 1.02 -5.94 22.90
N PHE A 157 1.91 -6.86 22.50
CA PHE A 157 2.11 -8.09 23.25
C PHE A 157 3.26 -7.90 24.22
N ASP A 158 2.99 -8.10 25.51
CA ASP A 158 4.02 -8.42 26.50
C ASP A 158 4.85 -9.56 25.91
N VAL A 159 6.14 -9.33 25.70
CA VAL A 159 7.04 -10.31 25.08
C VAL A 159 7.49 -11.30 26.17
N PRO A 160 6.93 -12.53 26.26
CA PRO A 160 7.59 -13.55 27.04
C PRO A 160 8.89 -13.93 26.32
N ASN A 161 9.92 -14.18 27.13
CA ASN A 161 11.23 -14.66 26.74
C ASN A 161 11.13 -15.75 25.64
N ILE A 162 11.62 -15.47 24.43
CA ILE A 162 11.31 -16.18 23.16
C ILE A 162 12.15 -17.46 22.97
N ASP A 163 12.62 -18.10 24.03
CA ASP A 163 13.50 -19.28 23.88
C ASP A 163 12.79 -20.65 23.88
N GLU A 164 11.49 -20.78 24.22
CA GLU A 164 10.93 -22.15 24.38
C GLU A 164 9.49 -22.44 23.93
N VAL A 165 8.76 -21.54 23.27
CA VAL A 165 7.42 -21.91 22.75
C VAL A 165 7.53 -22.55 21.38
N ARG A 166 7.72 -23.88 21.36
CA ARG A 166 7.44 -24.73 20.19
C ARG A 166 5.94 -24.69 19.89
N HIS A 167 5.48 -23.66 19.18
CA HIS A 167 4.19 -23.72 18.50
C HIS A 167 4.21 -24.92 17.56
N GLY A 168 3.28 -25.86 17.76
CA GLY A 168 3.03 -26.94 16.80
C GLY A 168 2.77 -26.37 15.40
N PRO A 169 2.92 -27.17 14.33
CA PRO A 169 2.87 -26.66 12.96
C PRO A 169 1.50 -26.03 12.71
N ALA A 170 1.43 -24.70 12.86
CA ALA A 170 0.36 -23.89 12.31
C ALA A 170 0.28 -24.25 10.83
N ASN A 171 -0.93 -24.25 10.28
CA ASN A 171 -1.24 -24.59 8.91
C ASN A 171 -0.53 -23.58 7.97
N ARG A 172 0.77 -23.75 7.76
CA ARG A 172 1.59 -22.92 6.88
C ARG A 172 1.26 -23.40 5.46
N PRO A 173 0.67 -22.57 4.60
CA PRO A 173 0.42 -22.98 3.22
C PRO A 173 1.74 -23.44 2.61
N SER A 174 1.71 -24.59 1.93
CA SER A 174 2.85 -24.98 1.10
C SER A 174 3.03 -23.90 0.04
N THR A 175 4.26 -23.51 -0.18
CA THR A 175 4.68 -22.57 -1.22
C THR A 175 5.32 -23.29 -2.39
N ASP A 176 5.06 -24.60 -2.53
CA ASP A 176 5.16 -25.28 -3.82
C ASP A 176 4.36 -24.44 -4.82
N GLY A 177 5.05 -23.70 -5.70
CA GLY A 177 4.41 -22.76 -6.62
C GLY A 177 4.74 -21.28 -6.43
N TRP A 178 5.57 -20.86 -5.46
CA TRP A 178 5.81 -19.42 -5.23
C TRP A 178 6.33 -18.70 -6.49
N ARG A 179 7.12 -19.42 -7.31
CA ARG A 179 7.66 -18.88 -8.56
C ARG A 179 6.53 -18.66 -9.55
N GLU A 180 5.64 -19.64 -9.71
CA GLU A 180 4.47 -19.58 -10.56
C GLU A 180 3.52 -18.44 -10.12
N ASP A 181 3.22 -18.34 -8.83
CA ASP A 181 2.38 -17.27 -8.26
C ASP A 181 2.99 -15.87 -8.51
N SER A 182 4.30 -15.75 -8.34
CA SER A 182 5.03 -14.51 -8.59
C SER A 182 5.05 -14.15 -10.09
N LEU A 183 5.16 -15.16 -10.98
CA LEU A 183 5.07 -14.96 -12.42
C LEU A 183 3.65 -14.56 -12.85
N GLU A 184 2.60 -15.11 -12.25
CA GLU A 184 1.22 -14.71 -12.53
C GLU A 184 0.96 -13.24 -12.15
N GLN A 185 1.55 -12.76 -11.06
CA GLN A 185 1.51 -11.35 -10.67
C GLN A 185 2.25 -10.46 -11.69
N VAL A 186 3.41 -10.91 -12.18
CA VAL A 186 4.16 -10.22 -13.25
C VAL A 186 3.33 -10.15 -14.54
N ASP A 187 2.72 -11.25 -14.96
CA ASP A 187 1.88 -11.32 -16.16
C ASP A 187 0.66 -10.39 -16.03
N SER A 188 0.01 -10.39 -14.86
CA SER A 188 -1.10 -9.46 -14.56
C SER A 188 -0.66 -8.00 -14.66
N ALA A 189 0.53 -7.66 -14.18
CA ALA A 189 1.07 -6.30 -14.27
C ALA A 189 1.45 -5.91 -15.71
N ILE A 190 1.93 -6.87 -16.52
CA ILE A 190 2.18 -6.67 -17.95
C ILE A 190 0.87 -6.37 -18.68
N GLU A 191 -0.20 -7.12 -18.38
CA GLU A 191 -1.51 -6.89 -18.99
C GLU A 191 -2.07 -5.52 -18.64
N ASN A 192 -2.01 -5.13 -17.37
CA ASN A 192 -2.42 -3.80 -16.93
C ASN A 192 -1.64 -2.69 -17.65
N ARG A 193 -0.33 -2.86 -17.84
CA ARG A 193 0.50 -1.92 -18.61
C ARG A 193 0.12 -1.91 -20.09
N ARG A 194 -0.19 -3.08 -20.68
CA ARG A 194 -0.64 -3.19 -22.08
C ARG A 194 -1.93 -2.41 -22.29
N GLN A 195 -2.91 -2.60 -21.41
CA GLN A 195 -4.17 -1.87 -21.45
C GLN A 195 -3.94 -0.35 -21.32
N ALA A 196 -3.11 0.10 -20.37
CA ALA A 196 -2.84 1.52 -20.20
C ALA A 196 -2.11 2.16 -21.42
N ILE A 197 -1.27 1.40 -22.14
CA ILE A 197 -0.67 1.85 -23.41
C ILE A 197 -1.76 1.99 -24.48
N ALA A 198 -2.65 1.01 -24.60
CA ALA A 198 -3.76 1.05 -25.55
C ALA A 198 -4.70 2.23 -25.27
N ASP A 199 -5.04 2.47 -24.00
CA ASP A 199 -5.88 3.60 -23.56
C ASP A 199 -5.24 4.94 -23.93
N ARG A 200 -3.92 5.10 -23.71
CA ARG A 200 -3.19 6.30 -24.14
C ARG A 200 -3.22 6.47 -25.66
N GLN A 201 -2.99 5.40 -26.42
CA GLN A 201 -3.03 5.46 -27.89
C GLN A 201 -4.42 5.85 -28.39
N ASN A 202 -5.48 5.30 -27.78
CA ASN A 202 -6.86 5.66 -28.08
C ASN A 202 -7.17 7.12 -27.72
N ALA A 203 -6.71 7.59 -26.55
CA ALA A 203 -6.88 8.98 -26.13
C ALA A 203 -6.18 9.94 -27.10
N LEU A 204 -4.96 9.61 -27.54
CA LEU A 204 -4.22 10.39 -28.53
C LEU A 204 -4.97 10.43 -29.88
N ALA A 205 -5.49 9.29 -30.34
CA ALA A 205 -6.22 9.20 -31.60
C ALA A 205 -7.56 9.96 -31.57
N THR A 206 -8.26 9.94 -30.43
CA THR A 206 -9.60 10.51 -30.28
C THR A 206 -9.57 12.01 -29.95
N HIS A 207 -8.64 12.43 -29.09
CA HIS A 207 -8.63 13.80 -28.54
C HIS A 207 -7.45 14.66 -29.01
N GLY A 208 -6.41 14.05 -29.61
CA GLY A 208 -5.20 14.75 -30.03
C GLY A 208 -4.27 15.15 -28.87
N ASP A 209 -3.21 15.88 -29.21
CA ASP A 209 -2.25 16.46 -28.25
C ASP A 209 -2.24 17.99 -28.43
N PRO A 210 -2.52 18.79 -27.37
CA PRO A 210 -2.76 18.41 -25.97
C PRO A 210 -4.24 18.17 -25.63
N SER A 211 -4.51 17.19 -24.77
CA SER A 211 -5.84 16.98 -24.16
C SER A 211 -5.76 16.50 -22.70
N PRO A 212 -6.75 16.81 -21.84
CA PRO A 212 -6.84 16.26 -20.48
C PRO A 212 -6.91 14.73 -20.44
N GLU A 213 -7.62 14.11 -21.38
CA GLU A 213 -7.76 12.66 -21.49
C GLU A 213 -6.43 11.99 -21.83
N LEU A 214 -5.68 12.57 -22.77
CA LEU A 214 -4.33 12.10 -23.09
C LEU A 214 -3.39 12.22 -21.88
N SER A 215 -3.49 13.31 -21.12
CA SER A 215 -2.70 13.52 -19.89
C SER A 215 -3.04 12.47 -18.83
N THR A 216 -4.32 12.21 -18.58
CA THR A 216 -4.79 11.17 -17.65
C THR A 216 -4.31 9.77 -18.08
N ALA A 217 -4.49 9.41 -19.36
CA ALA A 217 -4.06 8.12 -19.88
C ALA A 217 -2.53 7.96 -19.85
N HIS A 218 -1.78 9.03 -20.10
CA HIS A 218 -0.33 9.04 -19.94
C HIS A 218 0.09 8.82 -18.47
N GLY A 219 -0.61 9.44 -17.51
CA GLY A 219 -0.41 9.20 -16.09
C GLY A 219 -0.72 7.76 -15.67
N GLN A 220 -1.80 7.18 -16.18
CA GLN A 220 -2.16 5.78 -15.95
C GLN A 220 -1.11 4.82 -16.54
N GLN A 221 -0.61 5.09 -17.74
CA GLN A 221 0.50 4.34 -18.32
C GLN A 221 1.75 4.39 -17.42
N GLY A 222 2.07 5.57 -16.87
CA GLY A 222 3.20 5.74 -15.94
C GLY A 222 3.05 4.86 -14.70
N LYS A 223 1.88 4.92 -14.04
CA LYS A 223 1.57 4.10 -12.85
C LYS A 223 1.62 2.60 -13.13
N ALA A 224 1.05 2.17 -14.26
CA ALA A 224 1.07 0.76 -14.65
C ALA A 224 2.49 0.27 -14.97
N ALA A 225 3.33 1.12 -15.55
CA ALA A 225 4.73 0.81 -15.78
C ALA A 225 5.52 0.69 -14.46
N GLU A 226 5.30 1.61 -13.52
CA GLU A 226 5.91 1.55 -12.18
C GLU A 226 5.51 0.27 -11.43
N ALA A 227 4.21 -0.02 -11.35
CA ALA A 227 3.71 -1.24 -10.73
C ALA A 227 4.29 -2.51 -11.37
N MET A 228 4.38 -2.57 -12.70
CA MET A 228 5.04 -3.69 -13.40
C MET A 228 6.52 -3.80 -13.03
N GLY A 229 7.23 -2.67 -12.97
CA GLY A 229 8.63 -2.63 -12.52
C GLY A 229 8.78 -3.24 -11.13
N GLU A 230 7.93 -2.82 -10.18
CA GLU A 230 7.93 -3.34 -8.81
C GLU A 230 7.67 -4.84 -8.73
N GLN A 231 6.67 -5.36 -9.44
CA GLN A 231 6.36 -6.80 -9.44
C GLN A 231 7.54 -7.63 -9.96
N VAL A 232 8.21 -7.16 -11.01
CA VAL A 232 9.42 -7.82 -11.52
C VAL A 232 10.60 -7.68 -10.55
N GLY A 233 10.71 -6.54 -9.87
CA GLY A 233 11.68 -6.32 -8.79
C GLY A 233 11.51 -7.31 -7.64
N ASP A 234 10.27 -7.52 -7.20
CA ASP A 234 9.92 -8.50 -6.17
C ASP A 234 10.28 -9.93 -6.60
N HIS A 235 9.81 -10.34 -7.79
CA HIS A 235 10.12 -11.63 -8.38
C HIS A 235 11.63 -11.90 -8.47
N ALA A 236 12.40 -10.96 -9.03
CA ALA A 236 13.84 -11.08 -9.17
C ALA A 236 14.56 -11.20 -7.81
N THR A 237 14.04 -10.53 -6.78
CA THR A 237 14.59 -10.58 -5.43
C THR A 237 14.33 -11.94 -4.80
N ARG A 238 13.11 -12.47 -4.92
CA ARG A 238 12.77 -13.83 -4.48
C ARG A 238 13.63 -14.88 -5.18
N GLU A 239 13.80 -14.79 -6.49
CA GLU A 239 14.71 -15.68 -7.23
C GLU A 239 16.15 -15.59 -6.72
N LYS A 240 16.65 -14.37 -6.46
CA LYS A 240 18.00 -14.17 -5.94
C LYS A 240 18.19 -14.76 -4.54
N ILE A 241 17.22 -14.57 -3.66
CA ILE A 241 17.21 -15.14 -2.31
C ILE A 241 17.20 -16.66 -2.42
N HIS A 242 16.28 -17.24 -3.19
CA HIS A 242 16.23 -18.68 -3.44
C HIS A 242 17.59 -19.22 -3.89
N ASP A 243 18.19 -18.58 -4.89
CA ASP A 243 19.47 -18.96 -5.48
C ASP A 243 20.63 -18.90 -4.46
N GLN A 244 20.67 -17.86 -3.63
CA GLN A 244 21.68 -17.69 -2.57
C GLN A 244 21.67 -18.82 -1.54
N PHE A 245 20.51 -19.37 -1.22
CA PHE A 245 20.38 -20.46 -0.23
C PHE A 245 20.45 -21.84 -0.86
N SER A 246 19.98 -22.00 -2.10
CA SER A 246 19.96 -23.28 -2.80
C SER A 246 21.29 -23.63 -3.46
N ARG A 247 22.10 -22.65 -3.91
CA ARG A 247 23.42 -22.96 -4.51
C ARG A 247 24.52 -23.15 -3.47
N ASP A 248 25.49 -24.00 -3.83
CA ASP A 248 26.73 -24.13 -3.08
C ASP A 248 27.58 -22.86 -3.29
N PRO A 249 27.94 -22.13 -2.22
CA PRO A 249 28.78 -20.94 -2.34
C PRO A 249 30.20 -21.25 -2.85
N HIS A 250 30.65 -22.51 -2.80
CA HIS A 250 31.95 -22.95 -3.28
C HIS A 250 31.93 -23.49 -4.72
N ASP A 251 30.75 -23.81 -5.24
CA ASP A 251 30.55 -24.31 -6.60
C ASP A 251 29.30 -23.66 -7.22
N PRO A 252 29.44 -22.47 -7.84
CA PRO A 252 28.30 -21.77 -8.44
C PRO A 252 27.70 -22.52 -9.63
N ASP A 253 28.45 -23.45 -10.23
CA ASP A 253 28.01 -24.28 -11.35
C ASP A 253 27.22 -25.52 -10.88
N ALA A 254 27.29 -25.85 -9.59
CA ALA A 254 26.47 -26.91 -9.01
C ALA A 254 24.97 -26.61 -9.19
N PRO A 255 24.14 -27.65 -9.43
CA PRO A 255 22.70 -27.47 -9.49
C PRO A 255 22.18 -26.97 -8.14
N PRO A 256 21.12 -26.14 -8.12
CA PRO A 256 20.45 -25.73 -6.88
C PRO A 256 20.05 -26.96 -6.04
N ASN A 257 20.29 -26.89 -4.73
CA ASN A 257 19.89 -27.90 -3.77
C ASN A 257 18.36 -28.04 -3.81
N PRO A 258 17.81 -29.19 -4.25
CA PRO A 258 16.37 -29.39 -4.39
C PRO A 258 15.66 -29.50 -3.04
N HIS A 259 16.42 -29.52 -1.94
CA HIS A 259 15.88 -29.54 -0.59
C HIS A 259 15.77 -28.15 0.03
N ILE A 260 16.09 -27.09 -0.69
CA ILE A 260 15.85 -25.72 -0.23
C ILE A 260 14.55 -25.23 -0.86
N ASP A 261 13.66 -24.73 0.00
CA ASP A 261 12.36 -24.19 -0.38
C ASP A 261 12.16 -22.82 0.27
N MET A 262 11.27 -22.00 -0.28
CA MET A 262 10.91 -20.68 0.21
C MET A 262 9.44 -20.64 0.57
N ARG A 263 9.15 -20.35 1.85
CA ARG A 263 7.80 -20.17 2.38
C ARG A 263 7.54 -18.73 2.70
N THR A 264 6.28 -18.35 2.64
CA THR A 264 5.84 -17.02 3.02
C THR A 264 5.00 -17.15 4.28
N ARG A 265 5.21 -16.23 5.21
CA ARG A 265 4.37 -16.10 6.39
C ARG A 265 4.10 -14.64 6.66
N GLN A 266 3.02 -14.40 7.37
CA GLN A 266 2.76 -13.10 7.96
C GLN A 266 3.85 -12.79 9.00
N GLY A 267 4.36 -11.56 8.99
CA GLY A 267 5.39 -11.09 9.90
C GLY A 267 4.90 -11.11 11.35
N ASP A 268 5.86 -11.17 12.27
CA ASP A 268 5.55 -11.01 13.69
C ASP A 268 5.38 -9.52 14.00
N PRO A 269 4.52 -9.14 14.97
CA PRO A 269 4.42 -7.76 15.42
C PRO A 269 5.79 -7.14 15.72
N PRO A 270 6.03 -5.87 15.35
CA PRO A 270 5.06 -4.90 14.83
C PRO A 270 4.88 -4.94 13.30
N TYR A 271 5.42 -5.96 12.62
CA TYR A 271 5.41 -6.07 11.15
C TYR A 271 4.32 -7.02 10.66
N ASP A 272 3.16 -7.01 11.31
CA ASP A 272 2.12 -8.03 11.15
C ASP A 272 1.45 -8.02 9.77
N ASP A 273 1.59 -6.97 8.97
CA ASP A 273 1.10 -6.93 7.59
C ASP A 273 2.14 -7.38 6.56
N ARG A 274 3.39 -7.58 6.97
CA ARG A 274 4.51 -7.83 6.05
C ARG A 274 4.63 -9.30 5.72
N GLU A 275 4.87 -9.59 4.45
CA GLU A 275 5.23 -10.92 4.00
C GLU A 275 6.71 -11.19 4.36
N VAL A 276 6.94 -12.11 5.29
CA VAL A 276 8.27 -12.62 5.62
C VAL A 276 8.51 -13.88 4.83
N ILE A 277 9.65 -13.93 4.14
CA ILE A 277 10.12 -15.14 3.46
C ILE A 277 10.92 -15.97 4.46
N GLU A 278 10.55 -17.22 4.65
CA GLU A 278 11.35 -18.23 5.35
C GLU A 278 12.00 -19.15 4.33
N ILE A 279 13.31 -19.35 4.43
CA ILE A 279 14.03 -20.33 3.63
C ILE A 279 14.20 -21.60 4.47
N VAL A 280 13.72 -22.73 3.96
CA VAL A 280 13.59 -23.99 4.73
C VAL A 280 14.35 -25.12 4.05
N ASP A 281 15.11 -25.90 4.82
CA ASP A 281 15.61 -27.21 4.36
C ASP A 281 14.48 -28.23 4.52
N THR A 282 13.93 -28.71 3.42
CA THR A 282 12.77 -29.62 3.37
C THR A 282 13.06 -31.00 3.95
N ARG A 283 14.33 -31.39 4.13
CA ARG A 283 14.69 -32.66 4.77
C ARG A 283 14.58 -32.59 6.29
N SER A 284 15.02 -31.49 6.87
CA SER A 284 15.01 -31.29 8.33
C SER A 284 13.77 -30.53 8.82
N GLY A 285 13.13 -29.76 7.93
CA GLY A 285 12.10 -28.77 8.27
C GLY A 285 12.67 -27.52 8.93
N GLU A 286 14.00 -27.37 8.99
CA GLU A 286 14.66 -26.25 9.65
C GLU A 286 14.63 -24.99 8.77
N VAL A 287 14.33 -23.84 9.39
CA VAL A 287 14.48 -22.53 8.75
C VAL A 287 15.97 -22.17 8.74
N VAL A 288 16.58 -22.22 7.56
CA VAL A 288 18.00 -21.91 7.32
C VAL A 288 18.24 -20.43 7.00
N GLY A 289 17.18 -19.67 6.77
CA GLY A 289 17.26 -18.21 6.66
C GLY A 289 15.89 -17.54 6.62
N THR A 290 15.88 -16.22 6.72
CA THR A 290 14.67 -15.40 6.52
C THR A 290 15.00 -14.17 5.67
N ALA A 291 14.02 -13.65 4.96
CA ALA A 291 14.10 -12.33 4.33
C ALA A 291 12.87 -11.50 4.70
N VAL A 292 13.11 -10.32 5.27
CA VAL A 292 12.08 -9.44 5.80
C VAL A 292 12.08 -8.14 4.99
N PRO A 293 10.95 -7.76 4.38
CA PRO A 293 10.86 -6.47 3.70
C PRO A 293 10.87 -5.35 4.75
N ARG A 294 11.74 -4.36 4.56
CA ARG A 294 11.93 -3.26 5.51
C ARG A 294 11.07 -2.05 5.24
N HIS A 295 10.52 -1.90 4.05
CA HIS A 295 9.57 -0.84 3.72
C HIS A 295 8.15 -1.22 4.11
N VAL A 296 7.43 -0.29 4.74
CA VAL A 296 6.02 -0.41 5.16
C VAL A 296 5.04 0.05 4.08
N ASP A 297 5.43 1.01 3.26
CA ASP A 297 4.50 1.71 2.35
C ASP A 297 5.01 1.79 0.92
N SER A 298 4.11 2.22 0.02
CA SER A 298 4.40 2.54 -1.37
C SER A 298 5.66 3.41 -1.51
N PRO A 299 6.47 3.20 -2.55
CA PRO A 299 7.68 3.98 -2.77
C PRO A 299 7.36 5.48 -2.82
N GLY A 300 8.20 6.27 -2.16
CA GLY A 300 8.06 7.71 -2.05
C GLY A 300 9.36 8.42 -2.36
N SER A 301 9.29 9.74 -2.59
CA SER A 301 10.49 10.55 -2.81
C SER A 301 11.41 10.47 -1.60
N GLY A 302 12.55 9.79 -1.73
CA GLY A 302 13.52 9.61 -0.63
C GLY A 302 13.49 8.25 0.03
N ARG A 303 12.85 7.27 -0.60
CA ARG A 303 12.94 5.85 -0.26
C ARG A 303 13.47 5.07 -1.46
N PHE A 304 14.04 3.91 -1.20
CA PHE A 304 14.31 2.89 -2.22
C PHE A 304 13.00 2.23 -2.70
N ASP A 305 12.99 1.58 -3.85
CA ASP A 305 11.78 0.87 -4.31
C ASP A 305 11.51 -0.35 -3.40
N ARG A 306 12.54 -1.14 -3.08
CA ARG A 306 12.47 -2.24 -2.10
C ARG A 306 13.76 -2.36 -1.29
N VAL A 307 13.63 -2.77 -0.03
CA VAL A 307 14.76 -3.16 0.83
C VAL A 307 14.40 -4.44 1.56
N TRP A 308 15.25 -5.45 1.42
CA TRP A 308 15.11 -6.74 2.10
C TRP A 308 16.25 -6.92 3.11
N GLU A 309 15.91 -7.19 4.36
CA GLU A 309 16.84 -7.62 5.40
C GLU A 309 16.87 -9.15 5.42
N ILE A 310 18.01 -9.73 5.02
CA ILE A 310 18.19 -11.17 4.84
C ILE A 310 19.01 -11.70 6.00
N HIS A 311 18.44 -12.62 6.77
CA HIS A 311 19.10 -13.34 7.84
C HIS A 311 19.51 -14.73 7.37
N ASP A 312 20.79 -14.94 7.15
CA ASP A 312 21.34 -16.26 6.82
C ASP A 312 21.79 -16.96 8.11
N ARG A 313 21.20 -18.12 8.42
CA ARG A 313 21.52 -18.88 9.64
C ARG A 313 22.64 -19.88 9.43
N ARG A 314 23.18 -20.00 8.23
CA ARG A 314 24.32 -20.88 7.96
C ARG A 314 25.57 -20.38 8.69
N PRO A 315 26.37 -21.28 9.31
CA PRO A 315 27.54 -20.86 10.07
C PRO A 315 28.53 -20.04 9.24
N GLY A 316 29.02 -18.94 9.82
CA GLY A 316 30.06 -18.10 9.23
C GLY A 316 29.58 -17.08 8.18
N VAL A 317 28.28 -17.01 7.88
CA VAL A 317 27.72 -15.97 7.02
C VAL A 317 27.42 -14.72 7.84
N PRO A 318 27.94 -13.53 7.47
CA PRO A 318 27.57 -12.28 8.12
C PRO A 318 26.06 -12.03 7.98
N THR A 319 25.38 -11.73 9.09
CA THR A 319 23.93 -11.54 9.12
C THR A 319 23.55 -10.36 10.04
N PRO A 320 22.54 -9.54 9.71
CA PRO A 320 21.78 -9.56 8.45
C PRO A 320 22.62 -9.09 7.26
N THR A 321 22.19 -9.36 6.03
CA THR A 321 22.61 -8.64 4.82
C THR A 321 21.43 -7.85 4.26
N TYR A 322 21.69 -6.86 3.41
CA TYR A 322 20.63 -6.05 2.82
C TYR A 322 20.68 -6.11 1.30
N GLU A 323 19.55 -6.49 0.70
CA GLU A 323 19.32 -6.37 -0.75
C GLU A 323 18.46 -5.13 -0.98
N VAL A 324 19.06 -4.10 -1.58
CA VAL A 324 18.40 -2.84 -1.91
C VAL A 324 18.16 -2.80 -3.41
N VAL A 325 16.90 -2.64 -3.81
CA VAL A 325 16.47 -2.81 -5.20
C VAL A 325 15.85 -1.52 -5.71
N GLU A 326 16.33 -1.07 -6.86
CA GLU A 326 15.67 -0.09 -7.72
C GLU A 326 14.97 -0.84 -8.86
N ALA A 327 13.66 -0.93 -8.78
CA ALA A 327 12.83 -1.62 -9.74
C ALA A 327 12.46 -0.68 -10.89
N LYS A 328 12.57 -1.15 -12.14
CA LYS A 328 12.32 -0.32 -13.33
C LYS A 328 11.53 -1.08 -14.38
N ALA A 329 10.53 -0.39 -14.93
CA ALA A 329 9.82 -0.84 -16.12
C ALA A 329 10.76 -0.91 -17.35
N PRO A 330 10.33 -1.58 -18.44
CA PRO A 330 11.05 -1.53 -19.70
C PRO A 330 11.15 -0.07 -20.19
N GLY A 331 12.38 0.43 -20.36
CA GLY A 331 12.66 1.81 -20.75
C GLY A 331 12.39 2.88 -19.66
N GLY A 332 12.05 2.49 -18.43
CA GLY A 332 11.86 3.42 -17.31
C GLY A 332 13.13 4.23 -17.03
N LYS A 333 13.00 5.56 -16.97
CA LYS A 333 14.13 6.44 -16.68
C LYS A 333 14.49 6.39 -15.19
N TYR A 334 15.73 6.70 -14.87
CA TYR A 334 16.14 6.90 -13.48
C TYR A 334 15.55 8.21 -12.96
N SER A 335 14.97 8.14 -11.76
CA SER A 335 14.66 9.33 -10.98
C SER A 335 15.95 10.04 -10.57
N LYS A 336 15.85 11.36 -10.45
CA LYS A 336 16.95 12.21 -9.99
C LYS A 336 16.57 12.86 -8.67
N ARG A 337 17.58 13.15 -7.85
CA ARG A 337 17.45 13.90 -6.60
C ARG A 337 18.46 15.02 -6.59
N ASP A 338 18.01 16.21 -6.22
CA ASP A 338 18.87 17.36 -6.04
C ASP A 338 19.44 17.32 -4.62
N LEU A 339 20.75 17.40 -4.52
CA LEU A 339 21.50 17.39 -3.27
C LEU A 339 21.54 18.81 -2.67
N PRO A 340 21.84 18.94 -1.36
CA PRO A 340 21.93 20.25 -0.70
C PRO A 340 22.98 21.20 -1.30
N ASP A 341 23.99 20.67 -2.00
CA ASP A 341 25.01 21.45 -2.70
C ASP A 341 24.57 21.94 -4.09
N GLY A 342 23.33 21.65 -4.49
CA GLY A 342 22.75 22.00 -5.78
C GLY A 342 23.11 21.05 -6.93
N SER A 343 23.91 20.01 -6.67
CA SER A 343 24.15 18.94 -7.65
C SER A 343 22.95 17.99 -7.75
N SER A 344 22.87 17.20 -8.82
CA SER A 344 21.78 16.24 -9.03
C SER A 344 22.33 14.84 -9.24
N VAL A 345 21.83 13.87 -8.48
CA VAL A 345 22.23 12.47 -8.54
C VAL A 345 21.09 11.60 -9.06
N SER A 346 21.40 10.58 -9.84
CA SER A 346 20.41 9.65 -10.39
C SER A 346 20.42 8.34 -9.61
N GLN A 347 19.27 7.66 -9.55
CA GLN A 347 19.15 6.29 -9.04
C GLN A 347 20.26 5.37 -9.57
N CYS A 348 20.53 4.28 -8.82
CA CYS A 348 21.54 3.28 -9.17
C CYS A 348 22.98 3.84 -9.17
N ARG A 349 23.23 4.83 -8.30
CA ARG A 349 24.56 5.37 -7.99
C ARG A 349 24.79 5.39 -6.49
N ARG A 350 26.06 5.37 -6.08
CA ARG A 350 26.44 5.39 -4.67
C ARG A 350 26.01 6.67 -3.94
N ASP A 351 26.19 7.82 -4.58
CA ASP A 351 25.79 9.12 -4.03
C ASP A 351 24.27 9.26 -3.86
N TYR A 352 23.48 8.69 -4.77
CA TYR A 352 22.03 8.55 -4.60
C TYR A 352 21.67 7.68 -3.38
N PHE A 353 22.34 6.52 -3.23
CA PHE A 353 22.13 5.64 -2.07
C PHE A 353 22.41 6.38 -0.75
N ASP A 354 23.55 7.07 -0.66
CA ASP A 354 23.94 7.81 0.54
C ASP A 354 22.94 8.93 0.86
N ASP A 355 22.39 9.59 -0.16
CA ASP A 355 21.34 10.59 -0.01
C ASP A 355 20.03 10.02 0.54
N VAL A 356 19.59 8.87 0.02
CA VAL A 356 18.39 8.17 0.51
C VAL A 356 18.59 7.70 1.95
N VAL A 357 19.75 7.13 2.28
CA VAL A 357 20.09 6.72 3.65
C VAL A 357 20.06 7.92 4.61
N ARG A 358 20.58 9.08 4.19
CA ARG A 358 20.46 10.33 4.96
C ARG A 358 18.99 10.73 5.14
N ALA A 359 18.19 10.72 4.08
CA ALA A 359 16.78 11.05 4.16
C ALA A 359 15.99 10.11 5.09
N LEU A 360 16.31 8.81 5.10
CA LEU A 360 15.73 7.83 6.03
C LEU A 360 16.07 8.18 7.49
N LYS A 361 17.33 8.56 7.78
CA LYS A 361 17.77 8.98 9.12
C LYS A 361 17.13 10.30 9.59
N ASP A 362 16.80 11.18 8.65
CA ASP A 362 16.14 12.46 8.92
C ASP A 362 14.61 12.35 8.93
N SER A 363 14.04 11.15 8.70
CA SER A 363 12.60 10.89 8.72
C SER A 363 12.00 11.09 10.12
N ASN A 364 10.70 11.36 10.19
CA ASN A 364 9.97 11.37 11.47
C ASN A 364 9.47 9.97 11.87
N ASP A 365 9.57 8.99 10.97
CA ASP A 365 9.19 7.60 11.22
C ASP A 365 10.36 6.83 11.88
N PRO A 366 10.19 6.31 13.12
CA PRO A 366 11.22 5.50 13.78
C PRO A 366 11.69 4.28 12.97
N ALA A 367 10.83 3.69 12.15
CA ALA A 367 11.20 2.55 11.32
C ALA A 367 12.17 2.96 10.20
N ASP A 368 11.92 4.10 9.55
CA ASP A 368 12.83 4.68 8.56
C ASP A 368 14.16 5.08 9.19
N ILE A 369 14.13 5.76 10.35
CA ILE A 369 15.36 6.17 11.05
C ILE A 369 16.22 4.92 11.33
N LYS A 370 15.59 3.87 11.87
CA LYS A 370 16.28 2.61 12.16
C LYS A 370 16.85 2.00 10.88
N LEU A 371 16.07 1.93 9.80
CA LEU A 371 16.54 1.39 8.52
C LEU A 371 17.72 2.18 7.95
N GLY A 372 17.70 3.51 8.03
CA GLY A 372 18.80 4.37 7.61
C GLY A 372 20.09 4.07 8.37
N LEU A 373 20.01 3.95 9.70
CA LEU A 373 21.14 3.57 10.55
C LEU A 373 21.66 2.16 10.25
N ASP A 374 20.75 1.20 10.07
CA ASP A 374 21.08 -0.18 9.76
C ASP A 374 21.83 -0.30 8.41
N LEU A 375 21.36 0.43 7.38
CA LEU A 375 21.97 0.46 6.04
C LEU A 375 23.35 1.13 6.05
N GLU A 376 23.50 2.26 6.76
CA GLU A 376 24.80 2.92 6.92
C GLU A 376 25.83 1.97 7.55
N HIS A 377 25.45 1.31 8.64
CA HIS A 377 26.32 0.34 9.30
C HIS A 377 26.63 -0.88 8.43
N ALA A 378 25.64 -1.39 7.69
CA ALA A 378 25.82 -2.50 6.76
C ALA A 378 26.75 -2.14 5.61
N VAL A 379 26.72 -0.89 5.14
CA VAL A 379 27.64 -0.40 4.12
C VAL A 379 29.08 -0.51 4.59
N ASP A 380 29.40 -0.02 5.80
CA ASP A 380 30.76 -0.07 6.35
C ASP A 380 31.30 -1.51 6.45
N GLN A 381 30.39 -2.47 6.65
CA GLN A 381 30.70 -3.89 6.76
C GLN A 381 30.60 -4.68 5.45
N LYS A 382 30.38 -3.99 4.31
CA LYS A 382 30.20 -4.62 2.99
C LYS A 382 29.05 -5.64 2.95
N ARG A 383 27.97 -5.37 3.68
CA ARG A 383 26.76 -6.19 3.79
C ARG A 383 25.57 -5.68 2.98
N VAL A 384 25.78 -4.71 2.08
CA VAL A 384 24.73 -4.16 1.20
C VAL A 384 24.98 -4.56 -0.25
N ASN A 385 23.98 -5.20 -0.84
CA ASN A 385 23.86 -5.42 -2.28
C ASN A 385 22.85 -4.41 -2.85
N TYR A 386 23.35 -3.34 -3.47
CA TYR A 386 22.50 -2.37 -4.14
C TYR A 386 22.40 -2.71 -5.63
N VAL A 387 21.19 -2.91 -6.15
CA VAL A 387 20.97 -3.39 -7.53
C VAL A 387 19.85 -2.65 -8.24
N GLU A 388 20.02 -2.50 -9.56
CA GLU A 388 18.91 -2.21 -10.46
C GLU A 388 18.30 -3.53 -10.93
N VAL A 389 16.97 -3.64 -10.85
CA VAL A 389 16.22 -4.68 -11.54
C VAL A 389 15.34 -4.02 -12.59
N ARG A 390 15.54 -4.38 -13.85
CA ARG A 390 14.79 -3.85 -14.97
C ARG A 390 14.01 -4.94 -15.68
N ALA A 391 12.70 -4.77 -15.75
CA ALA A 391 11.84 -5.68 -16.47
C ALA A 391 12.15 -5.67 -17.98
N ARG A 392 12.19 -6.87 -18.57
CA ARG A 392 12.22 -7.07 -20.01
C ARG A 392 10.85 -7.56 -20.47
N VAL A 393 10.41 -7.01 -21.59
CA VAL A 393 9.23 -7.50 -22.30
C VAL A 393 9.63 -7.92 -23.70
N VAL A 394 9.11 -9.05 -24.14
CA VAL A 394 9.18 -9.45 -25.54
C VAL A 394 7.95 -8.87 -26.23
N GLN A 395 8.16 -8.14 -27.32
CA GLN A 395 7.06 -7.68 -28.16
C GLN A 395 6.83 -8.72 -29.27
N ASP A 396 5.65 -9.34 -29.27
CA ASP A 396 5.22 -10.29 -30.28
C ASP A 396 3.87 -9.87 -30.90
N SER A 397 3.31 -10.70 -31.78
CA SER A 397 2.02 -10.43 -32.45
C SER A 397 0.82 -10.41 -31.51
N SER A 398 0.93 -11.00 -30.31
CA SER A 398 -0.10 -11.02 -29.27
C SER A 398 0.02 -9.86 -28.27
N GLY A 399 1.16 -9.15 -28.25
CA GLY A 399 1.39 -7.98 -27.42
C GLY A 399 2.75 -8.02 -26.72
N HIS A 400 2.77 -7.57 -25.47
CA HIS A 400 3.96 -7.68 -24.61
C HIS A 400 3.82 -8.94 -23.74
N THR A 401 4.83 -9.79 -23.75
CA THR A 401 4.95 -10.95 -22.86
C THR A 401 6.17 -10.79 -21.96
N TYR A 402 6.20 -11.50 -20.83
CA TYR A 402 7.33 -11.44 -19.90
C TYR A 402 8.62 -11.97 -20.55
N GLY A 403 9.66 -11.14 -20.60
CA GLY A 403 10.97 -11.47 -21.18
C GLY A 403 12.06 -11.71 -20.13
N GLY A 404 11.68 -11.88 -18.86
CA GLY A 404 12.60 -11.91 -17.73
C GLY A 404 12.96 -10.50 -17.24
N TYR A 405 14.12 -10.38 -16.62
CA TYR A 405 14.67 -9.11 -16.13
C TYR A 405 16.17 -9.01 -16.36
N ASP A 406 16.67 -7.78 -16.39
CA ASP A 406 18.08 -7.49 -16.26
C ASP A 406 18.37 -7.08 -14.81
N ARG A 407 19.38 -7.68 -14.20
CA ARG A 407 19.85 -7.33 -12.86
C ARG A 407 21.25 -6.75 -12.95
N LYS A 408 21.40 -5.48 -12.58
CA LYS A 408 22.67 -4.75 -12.68
C LYS A 408 23.13 -4.30 -11.30
N PRO A 409 24.21 -4.90 -10.75
CA PRO A 409 24.79 -4.45 -9.50
C PRO A 409 25.29 -3.01 -9.58
N VAL A 410 25.03 -2.23 -8.54
CA VAL A 410 25.60 -0.90 -8.34
C VAL A 410 26.91 -1.06 -7.59
N LYS A 411 27.96 -0.38 -8.06
CA LYS A 411 29.25 -0.40 -7.39
C LYS A 411 29.17 0.38 -6.07
N MET A 412 29.16 -0.35 -4.96
CA MET A 412 29.11 0.23 -3.61
C MET A 412 30.49 0.44 -2.97
N TYR A 413 31.49 -0.38 -3.36
CA TYR A 413 32.79 -0.49 -2.71
C TYR A 413 33.97 -0.50 -3.70
#